data_AF-A0A929DPZ6-F1
#
_entry.id   AF-A0A929DPZ6-F1
#
_cell.length_a   1.000
_cell.length_b   1.000
_cell.length_c   1.000
_cell.angle_alpha   90.00
_cell.angle_beta   90.00
_cell.angle_gamma   90.00
#
_symmetry.space_group_name_H-M   'P 1'
#
loop_
_entity.id
_entity.type
_entity.pdbx_description
1 polymer ?
#
loop_
_entity_poly.entity_id
_entity_poly.type
_entity_poly.pdbx_seq_one_letter_code
_entity_poly.pdbx_strand_id
1 'polypeptide(L)' 'MQIDEIRIRDRTGMRGLKNKGPIEISQDPATGDFVLIMGKGIRKKWLLFNLPEGMWRARCTKEEVLDVVKDFLAEKVLKD' A
#
# COMPACT_ATOMS: atom_id res chain seq x y z
N MET A 1 -13.45 -2.55 -14.46
CA MET A 1 -12.76 -2.17 -13.20
C MET A 1 -13.38 -0.87 -12.75
N GLN A 2 -13.81 -0.78 -11.49
CA GLN A 2 -14.37 0.45 -10.91
C GLN A 2 -13.42 0.92 -9.81
N ILE A 3 -13.08 2.21 -9.83
CA ILE A 3 -12.26 2.86 -8.79
C ILE A 3 -13.20 3.78 -8.02
N ASP A 4 -13.43 3.47 -6.75
CA ASP A 4 -14.30 4.24 -5.88
C ASP A 4 -13.48 5.09 -4.91
N GLU A 5 -13.87 6.35 -4.74
CA GLU A 5 -13.35 7.18 -3.66
C GLU A 5 -13.97 6.71 -2.32
N ILE A 6 -13.12 6.54 -1.30
CA ILE A 6 -13.57 6.15 0.04
C ILE A 6 -13.12 7.17 1.08
N ARG A 7 -13.94 7.37 2.12
CA ARG A 7 -13.60 8.21 3.28
C ARG A 7 -12.78 7.41 4.30
N ILE A 8 -12.14 8.13 5.21
CA ILE A 8 -11.38 7.54 6.33
C ILE A 8 -12.24 6.56 7.14
N ARG A 9 -13.51 6.90 7.39
CA ARG A 9 -14.45 6.03 8.12
C ARG A 9 -14.72 4.71 7.37
N ASP A 10 -14.72 4.74 6.04
CA ASP A 10 -15.05 3.57 5.23
C ASP A 10 -13.92 2.52 5.34
N ARG A 11 -12.68 2.96 5.66
CA ARG A 11 -11.55 2.07 6.00
C ARG A 11 -11.85 1.20 7.22
N THR A 12 -12.68 1.67 8.16
CA THR A 12 -13.08 0.87 9.33
C THR A 12 -14.01 -0.28 8.95
N GLY A 13 -14.83 -0.10 7.90
CA GLY A 13 -15.73 -1.10 7.34
C GLY A 13 -15.01 -2.19 6.54
N MET A 14 -13.77 -1.94 6.11
CA MET A 14 -12.98 -2.94 5.39
C MET A 14 -12.58 -4.14 6.28
N ARG A 15 -12.85 -4.15 7.59
CA ARG A 15 -12.57 -5.29 8.51
C ARG A 15 -13.05 -6.62 7.90
N GLY A 16 -12.14 -7.59 7.74
CA GLY A 16 -12.48 -8.92 7.21
C GLY A 16 -11.95 -9.25 5.81
N LEU A 17 -11.52 -8.28 5.00
CA LEU A 17 -10.80 -8.63 3.75
C LEU A 17 -9.50 -9.36 4.12
N LYS A 18 -9.32 -10.56 3.57
CA LYS A 18 -8.08 -11.33 3.65
C LYS A 18 -7.05 -10.67 2.70
N ASN A 19 -5.77 -10.68 3.07
CA ASN A 19 -4.66 -10.19 2.23
C ASN A 19 -4.71 -8.71 1.83
N LYS A 20 -5.10 -7.81 2.75
CA LYS A 20 -5.01 -6.36 2.49
C LYS A 20 -3.57 -5.86 2.50
N GLY A 21 -3.31 -4.84 1.70
CA GLY A 21 -2.06 -4.08 1.71
C GLY A 21 -2.31 -2.63 1.30
N PRO A 22 -2.03 -1.63 2.16
CA PRO A 22 -2.08 -0.24 1.75
C PRO A 22 -0.85 0.09 0.89
N ILE A 23 -1.05 0.91 -0.14
CA ILE A 23 0.01 1.63 -0.83
C ILE A 23 -0.22 3.10 -0.54
N GLU A 24 0.73 3.72 0.16
CA GLU A 24 0.78 5.16 0.38
C GLU A 24 1.84 5.75 -0.55
N ILE A 25 1.46 6.80 -1.29
CA ILE A 25 2.33 7.48 -2.23
C ILE A 25 2.37 8.95 -1.80
N SER A 26 3.54 9.38 -1.35
CA SER A 26 3.77 10.74 -0.87
C SER A 26 4.85 11.39 -1.72
N GLN A 27 4.73 12.69 -2.01
CA GLN A 27 5.76 13.43 -2.72
C GLN A 27 6.60 14.23 -1.72
N ASP A 28 7.92 14.09 -1.78
CA ASP A 28 8.87 14.89 -1.03
C ASP A 28 8.93 16.29 -1.66
N PRO A 29 8.48 17.35 -0.95
CA PRO A 29 8.41 18.69 -1.51
C PRO A 29 9.79 19.32 -1.76
N ALA A 30 10.85 18.80 -1.13
CA ALA A 30 12.20 19.34 -1.29
C ALA A 30 12.90 18.81 -2.53
N THR A 31 12.67 17.54 -2.88
CA THR A 31 13.34 16.86 -3.99
C THR A 31 12.43 16.64 -5.20
N GLY A 32 11.12 16.64 -5.01
CA GLY A 32 10.14 16.25 -6.02
C GLY A 32 9.98 14.73 -6.16
N ASP A 33 10.84 13.95 -5.51
CA ASP A 33 10.78 12.49 -5.50
C ASP A 33 9.53 11.99 -4.79
N PHE A 34 9.09 10.81 -5.20
CA PHE A 34 8.01 10.08 -4.56
C PHE A 34 8.56 9.07 -3.57
N VAL A 35 7.91 8.98 -2.41
CA VAL A 35 8.15 7.98 -1.37
C VAL A 35 6.92 7.09 -1.31
N LEU A 36 7.11 5.82 -1.62
CA LEU A 36 6.06 4.81 -1.60
C LEU A 36 6.23 3.94 -0.36
N ILE A 37 5.17 3.81 0.45
CA ILE A 37 5.07 2.86 1.57
C ILE A 37 4.05 1.80 1.18
N MET A 38 4.51 0.57 1.01
CA MET A 38 3.71 -0.53 0.48
C MET A 38 3.67 -1.68 1.49
N GLY A 39 2.47 -2.06 1.92
CA GLY A 39 2.25 -3.16 2.85
C GLY A 39 1.71 -4.41 2.14
N LYS A 40 2.06 -5.60 2.64
CA LYS A 40 1.44 -6.89 2.27
C LYS A 40 0.82 -7.53 3.50
N GLY A 41 -0.38 -8.10 3.32
CA GLY A 41 -0.99 -9.04 4.24
C GLY A 41 -1.31 -8.45 5.61
N ILE A 42 -2.50 -7.90 5.83
CA ILE A 42 -2.91 -7.54 7.20
C ILE A 42 -3.36 -8.81 7.93
N ARG A 43 -2.48 -9.37 8.77
CA ARG A 43 -2.85 -10.46 9.69
C ARG A 43 -3.65 -9.87 10.84
N LYS A 44 -4.84 -10.42 11.09
CA LYS A 44 -5.69 -10.05 12.24
C LYS A 44 -4.98 -10.47 13.54
N LYS A 45 -4.09 -9.63 14.07
CA LYS A 45 -3.72 -9.65 15.48
C LYS A 45 -4.63 -8.68 16.24
N TRP A 46 -5.13 -9.17 17.36
CA TRP A 46 -6.06 -8.59 18.35
C TRP A 46 -6.35 -7.06 18.30
N LEU A 47 -7.64 -6.74 18.51
CA LEU A 47 -8.39 -5.48 18.74
C LEU A 47 -7.89 -4.09 18.26
N LEU A 48 -6.61 -3.81 18.04
CA LEU A 48 -6.14 -2.44 17.83
C LEU A 48 -5.23 -2.20 16.62
N PHE A 49 -4.51 -3.19 16.08
CA PHE A 49 -3.57 -2.90 14.99
C PHE A 49 -3.56 -3.95 13.88
N ASN A 50 -4.12 -3.54 12.75
CA ASN A 50 -3.96 -4.18 11.44
C ASN A 50 -2.52 -3.98 10.95
N LEU A 51 -1.56 -4.74 11.50
CA LEU A 51 -0.17 -4.68 11.05
C LEU A 51 0.00 -5.54 9.78
N PRO A 52 0.60 -4.99 8.71
CA PRO A 52 0.96 -5.79 7.55
C PRO A 52 2.05 -6.82 7.90
N GLU A 53 1.99 -7.99 7.28
CA GLU A 53 2.94 -9.09 7.35
C GLU A 53 4.31 -8.67 6.80
N GLY A 54 4.33 -7.74 5.85
CA GLY A 54 5.54 -7.07 5.39
C GLY A 54 5.28 -5.62 5.00
N MET A 55 6.29 -4.77 5.18
CA MET A 55 6.30 -3.38 4.74
C MET A 55 7.59 -3.09 3.97
N TRP A 56 7.44 -2.34 2.89
CA TRP A 56 8.55 -1.91 2.05
C TRP A 56 8.45 -0.42 1.79
N ARG A 57 9.60 0.21 1.60
CA ARG A 57 9.72 1.61 1.21
C ARG A 57 10.51 1.69 -0.09
N ALA A 58 10.01 2.46 -1.05
CA ALA A 58 10.75 2.86 -2.23
C ALA A 58 10.82 4.39 -2.31
N ARG A 59 11.91 4.91 -2.89
CA ARG A 59 12.01 6.30 -3.34
C ARG A 59 12.25 6.26 -4.83
N CYS A 60 11.50 7.03 -5.59
CA CYS A 60 11.61 7.07 -7.04
C CYS A 60 11.14 8.40 -7.61
N THR A 61 11.50 8.67 -8.86
CA THR A 61 10.98 9.82 -9.61
C THR A 61 9.52 9.59 -10.00
N LYS A 62 8.85 10.65 -10.46
CA LYS A 62 7.45 10.59 -10.90
C LYS A 62 7.25 9.55 -12.01
N GLU A 63 8.19 9.47 -12.94
CA GLU A 63 8.16 8.61 -14.12
C GLU A 63 8.28 7.13 -13.73
N GLU A 64 8.95 6.84 -12.62
CA GLU A 64 9.22 5.48 -12.14
C GLU A 64 8.12 4.92 -11.21
N VAL A 65 7.21 5.76 -10.70
CA VAL A 65 6.16 5.34 -9.74
C VAL A 65 5.39 4.12 -10.21
N LEU A 66 4.98 4.12 -11.48
CA LEU A 66 4.17 3.04 -12.03
C LEU A 66 4.94 1.71 -12.06
N ASP A 67 6.21 1.74 -12.45
CA ASP A 67 7.01 0.54 -12.60
C ASP A 67 7.41 -0.03 -11.24
N VAL A 68 7.75 0.82 -10.27
CA VAL A 68 7.97 0.41 -8.87
C VAL A 68 6.74 -0.29 -8.29
N VAL A 69 5.53 0.23 -8.55
CA VAL A 69 4.29 -0.40 -8.08
C VAL A 69 4.05 -1.75 -8.76
N LYS A 70 4.27 -1.85 -10.08
CA LYS A 70 4.14 -3.13 -10.81
C LYS A 70 5.10 -4.18 -10.29
N ASP A 71 6.37 -3.83 -10.10
CA ASP A 71 7.40 -4.73 -9.60
C ASP A 71 7.07 -5.19 -8.18
N PHE A 72 6.64 -4.28 -7.31
CA PHE A 72 6.17 -4.63 -5.98
C PHE A 72 5.00 -5.62 -6.01
N LEU A 73 3.98 -5.36 -6.84
CA LEU A 73 2.83 -6.25 -6.96
C LEU A 73 3.25 -7.63 -7.48
N ALA A 74 4.03 -7.68 -8.54
CA ALA A 74 4.47 -8.93 -9.16
C ALA A 74 5.37 -9.74 -8.21
N GLU A 75 6.29 -9.10 -7.50
CA GLU A 75 7.26 -9.81 -6.67
C GLU A 75 6.75 -10.15 -5.27
N LYS A 76 6.00 -9.25 -4.66
CA LYS A 76 5.67 -9.34 -3.23
C LYS A 76 4.23 -9.77 -3.03
N VAL A 77 3.28 -9.34 -3.87
CA VAL A 77 1.84 -9.54 -3.62
C VAL A 77 1.26 -10.72 -4.40
N LEU A 78 1.51 -10.80 -5.71
CA LEU A 78 0.84 -11.72 -6.63
C LEU A 78 1.56 -13.07 -6.83
N LYS A 79 2.72 -13.25 -6.19
CA LYS A 79 3.55 -14.46 -6.34
C LYS A 79 3.09 -15.67 -5.52
N ASP A 80 2.09 -15.50 -4.64
CA ASP A 80 1.54 -16.53 -3.76
C ASP A 80 0.06 -16.80 -4.04
#